data_AF-A0A812UGH6-F1
#
_entry.id   AF-A0A812UGH6-F1
#
_cell.length_a   1.000
_cell.length_b   1.000
_cell.length_c   1.000
_cell.angle_alpha   90.00
_cell.angle_beta   90.00
_cell.angle_gamma   90.00
#
_symmetry.space_group_name_H-M   'P 1'
#
loop_
_entity.id
_entity.type
_entity.pdbx_description
1 polymer ?
#
loop_
_entity_poly.entity_id
_entity_poly.type
_entity_poly.pdbx_seq_one_letter_code
_entity_poly.pdbx_strand_id
1 'polypeptide(L)'
;MALAAFLNSPTGPMTTHFWGPVANWGLAASGMYDAALKGPEIINERMSATQILYSGLFVRFAWAVQPRNYILASCHTANVMAQGNQLRRWAEYKIQTEPETGPSTVRNAGIMAAGVAAGITAMVVASTPIQNSLKGGSGFLARMATHPAGPFYIHFWAPNFKWALSINNLMDYDRPTDKISLSMTSALTLTGLIFMRWSFVITPVNYSLFAVNCALSSSSGYLLARKVKADYFDK
;
A
#
# COMPACT_ATOMS: atom_id res chain seq x y z
N MET A 1 -20.11 -26.63 -14.64
CA MET A 1 -18.63 -26.77 -14.68
C MET A 1 -17.90 -25.51 -14.21
N ALA A 2 -18.29 -24.30 -14.64
CA ALA A 2 -17.59 -23.05 -14.26
C ALA A 2 -17.59 -22.74 -12.74
N LEU A 3 -18.71 -22.95 -12.03
CA LEU A 3 -18.80 -22.70 -10.60
C LEU A 3 -17.87 -23.61 -9.79
N ALA A 4 -17.91 -24.92 -10.05
CA ALA A 4 -17.02 -25.88 -9.38
C ALA A 4 -15.54 -25.61 -9.69
N ALA A 5 -15.21 -25.19 -10.91
CA ALA A 5 -13.85 -24.80 -11.27
C ALA A 5 -13.39 -23.54 -10.52
N PHE A 6 -14.26 -22.54 -10.35
CA PHE A 6 -13.95 -21.34 -9.58
C PHE A 6 -13.77 -21.64 -8.08
N LEU A 7 -14.69 -22.38 -7.48
CA LEU A 7 -14.67 -22.75 -6.06
C LEU A 7 -13.37 -23.50 -5.68
N ASN A 8 -12.90 -24.38 -6.56
CA ASN A 8 -11.71 -25.21 -6.33
C ASN A 8 -10.43 -24.61 -6.94
N SER A 9 -10.49 -23.40 -7.52
CA SER A 9 -9.29 -22.77 -8.09
C SER A 9 -8.30 -22.36 -6.98
N PRO A 10 -6.99 -22.30 -7.26
CA PRO A 10 -6.00 -21.88 -6.26
C PRO A 10 -6.23 -20.46 -5.70
N THR A 11 -6.91 -19.61 -6.47
CA THR A 11 -7.32 -18.24 -6.11
C THR A 11 -8.83 -18.13 -5.85
N GLY A 12 -9.50 -19.25 -5.61
CA GLY A 12 -10.94 -19.35 -5.36
C GLY A 12 -11.33 -19.07 -3.90
N PRO A 13 -12.64 -18.92 -3.62
CA PRO A 13 -13.15 -18.43 -2.34
C PRO A 13 -12.89 -19.33 -1.13
N MET A 14 -12.39 -20.54 -1.33
CA MET A 14 -11.98 -21.42 -0.23
C MET A 14 -10.54 -21.16 0.26
N THR A 15 -9.83 -20.19 -0.32
CA THR A 15 -8.42 -19.93 0.00
C THR A 15 -8.17 -18.52 0.55
N THR A 16 -7.08 -18.37 1.29
CA THR A 16 -6.56 -17.06 1.71
C THR A 16 -6.13 -16.21 0.51
N HIS A 17 -5.82 -16.82 -0.64
CA HIS A 17 -5.48 -16.11 -1.88
C HIS A 17 -6.68 -15.39 -2.51
N PHE A 18 -7.91 -15.74 -2.13
CA PHE A 18 -9.13 -15.00 -2.50
C PHE A 18 -9.48 -13.92 -1.49
N TRP A 19 -9.60 -14.31 -0.21
CA TRP A 19 -10.05 -13.38 0.83
C TRP A 19 -9.04 -12.28 1.12
N GLY A 20 -7.74 -12.57 0.97
CA GLY A 20 -6.63 -11.60 0.96
C GLY A 20 -6.94 -10.36 0.12
N PRO A 21 -7.02 -10.53 -1.20
CA PRO A 21 -7.43 -9.49 -2.14
C PRO A 21 -8.79 -8.86 -1.83
N VAL A 22 -9.79 -9.64 -1.39
CA VAL A 22 -11.12 -9.09 -1.04
C VAL A 22 -11.03 -8.12 0.12
N ALA A 23 -10.25 -8.41 1.16
CA ALA A 23 -10.03 -7.46 2.26
C ALA A 23 -9.33 -6.17 1.80
N ASN A 24 -8.43 -6.26 0.82
CA ASN A 24 -7.74 -5.10 0.27
C ASN A 24 -8.67 -4.14 -0.50
N TRP A 25 -9.84 -4.58 -0.97
CA TRP A 25 -10.84 -3.68 -1.53
C TRP A 25 -11.33 -2.63 -0.53
N GLY A 26 -11.20 -2.87 0.78
CA GLY A 26 -11.54 -1.90 1.82
C GLY A 26 -10.75 -0.59 1.68
N LEU A 27 -9.48 -0.66 1.26
CA LEU A 27 -8.66 0.54 1.05
C LEU A 27 -9.16 1.37 -0.14
N ALA A 28 -9.41 0.73 -1.28
CA ALA A 28 -9.96 1.40 -2.45
C ALA A 28 -11.34 1.99 -2.14
N ALA A 29 -12.20 1.22 -1.47
CA ALA A 29 -13.53 1.65 -1.06
C ALA A 29 -13.47 2.85 -0.11
N SER A 30 -12.58 2.87 0.88
CA SER A 30 -12.40 4.04 1.76
C SER A 30 -11.93 5.27 1.00
N GLY A 31 -11.01 5.12 0.04
CA GLY A 31 -10.56 6.22 -0.81
C GLY A 31 -11.68 6.78 -1.67
N MET A 32 -12.53 5.92 -2.24
CA MET A 32 -13.71 6.33 -3.01
C MET A 32 -14.78 6.97 -2.11
N TYR A 33 -15.01 6.42 -0.92
CA TYR A 33 -15.96 6.94 0.06
C TYR A 33 -15.59 8.35 0.50
N ASP A 34 -14.32 8.57 0.86
CA ASP A 34 -13.82 9.90 1.21
C ASP A 34 -13.91 10.87 0.03
N ALA A 35 -13.71 10.38 -1.19
CA ALA A 35 -13.85 11.20 -2.40
C ALA A 35 -15.29 11.67 -2.63
N ALA A 36 -16.26 10.79 -2.33
CA ALA A 36 -17.68 11.05 -2.55
C ALA A 36 -18.31 11.89 -1.44
N LEU A 37 -17.88 11.73 -0.18
CA LEU A 37 -18.64 12.21 0.98
C LEU A 37 -17.88 13.18 1.89
N LYS A 38 -16.59 13.41 1.66
CA LYS A 38 -15.76 14.26 2.52
C LYS A 38 -15.06 15.33 1.70
N GLY A 39 -14.79 16.48 2.32
CA GLY A 39 -14.01 17.54 1.69
C GLY A 39 -12.53 17.18 1.54
N PRO A 40 -11.76 17.96 0.77
CA PRO A 40 -10.34 17.71 0.53
C PRO A 40 -9.43 17.93 1.75
N GLU A 41 -9.95 18.53 2.84
CA GLU A 41 -9.19 18.88 4.04
C GLU A 41 -8.71 17.66 4.82
N ILE A 42 -9.41 16.52 4.68
CA ILE A 42 -9.05 15.26 5.32
C ILE A 42 -8.00 14.47 4.51
N ILE A 43 -7.68 14.90 3.30
CA ILE A 43 -6.76 14.18 2.42
C ILE A 43 -5.37 14.23 3.04
N ASN A 44 -4.73 13.07 3.07
CA ASN A 44 -3.34 12.92 3.47
C ASN A 44 -2.53 12.55 2.23
N GLU A 45 -1.90 13.56 1.63
CA GLU A 45 -1.16 13.43 0.39
C GLU A 45 0.00 12.44 0.50
N ARG A 46 0.69 12.38 1.65
CA ARG A 46 1.77 11.41 1.89
C ARG A 46 1.22 9.99 1.90
N MET A 47 0.12 9.76 2.62
CA MET A 47 -0.55 8.46 2.64
C MET A 47 -1.05 8.06 1.25
N SER A 48 -1.74 8.95 0.53
CA SER A 48 -2.23 8.67 -0.82
C SER A 48 -1.08 8.33 -1.77
N ALA A 49 0.01 9.10 -1.77
CA ALA A 49 1.19 8.84 -2.60
C ALA A 49 1.85 7.48 -2.27
N THR A 50 2.03 7.16 -0.98
CA THR A 50 2.57 5.86 -0.56
C THR A 50 1.65 4.71 -0.96
N GLN A 51 0.33 4.87 -0.87
CA GLN A 51 -0.61 3.84 -1.31
C GLN A 51 -0.60 3.62 -2.82
N ILE A 52 -0.38 4.67 -3.63
CA ILE A 52 -0.19 4.53 -5.08
C ILE A 52 1.05 3.68 -5.38
N LEU A 53 2.19 4.01 -4.78
CA LEU A 53 3.44 3.26 -4.98
C LEU A 53 3.32 1.81 -4.49
N TYR A 54 2.77 1.62 -3.29
CA TYR A 54 2.51 0.30 -2.72
C TYR A 54 1.60 -0.53 -3.62
N SER A 55 0.51 0.06 -4.12
CA SER A 55 -0.44 -0.67 -4.95
C SER A 55 0.12 -0.98 -6.33
N GLY A 56 0.89 -0.08 -6.95
CA GLY A 56 1.60 -0.34 -8.20
C GLY A 56 2.56 -1.53 -8.09
N LEU A 57 3.31 -1.61 -6.98
CA LEU A 57 4.17 -2.76 -6.67
C LEU A 57 3.37 -4.06 -6.57
N PHE A 58 2.20 -4.02 -5.92
CA PHE A 58 1.34 -5.20 -5.76
C PHE A 58 0.63 -5.63 -7.05
N VAL A 59 0.35 -4.71 -7.99
CA VAL A 59 -0.10 -5.08 -9.34
C VAL A 59 0.98 -5.93 -10.02
N ARG A 60 2.25 -5.51 -9.94
CA ARG A 60 3.38 -6.28 -10.49
C ARG A 60 3.59 -7.62 -9.78
N PHE A 61 3.41 -7.65 -8.45
CA PHE A 61 3.48 -8.88 -7.65
C PHE A 61 2.37 -9.87 -8.05
N ALA A 62 1.12 -9.41 -8.15
CA ALA A 62 -0.04 -10.21 -8.53
C ALA A 62 0.13 -10.88 -9.92
N TRP A 63 0.84 -10.21 -10.82
CA TRP A 63 1.19 -10.76 -12.13
C TRP A 63 2.36 -11.73 -12.11
N ALA A 64 3.28 -11.57 -11.15
CA ALA A 64 4.49 -12.41 -11.01
C ALA A 64 4.20 -13.76 -10.36
N VAL A 65 3.33 -13.77 -9.34
CA VAL A 65 2.97 -14.99 -8.61
C VAL A 65 2.30 -15.99 -9.54
N GLN A 66 2.55 -17.28 -9.30
CA GLN A 66 1.95 -18.38 -10.05
C GLN A 66 1.10 -19.26 -9.13
N PRO A 67 -0.19 -19.51 -9.48
CA PRO A 67 -0.91 -18.90 -10.60
C PRO A 67 -1.15 -17.39 -10.38
N ARG A 68 -1.33 -16.65 -11.49
CA ARG A 68 -1.58 -15.20 -11.45
C ARG A 68 -2.83 -14.89 -10.62
N ASN A 69 -2.77 -13.85 -9.79
CA ASN A 69 -3.88 -13.45 -8.94
C ASN A 69 -4.57 -12.18 -9.48
N TYR A 70 -5.57 -12.37 -10.35
CA TYR A 70 -6.28 -11.25 -10.98
C TYR A 70 -7.11 -10.42 -10.00
N ILE A 71 -7.61 -11.02 -8.92
CA ILE A 71 -8.37 -10.27 -7.90
C ILE A 71 -7.43 -9.31 -7.16
N LEU A 72 -6.24 -9.79 -6.79
CA LEU A 72 -5.20 -8.94 -6.21
C LEU A 72 -4.80 -7.81 -7.15
N ALA A 73 -4.58 -8.10 -8.44
CA ALA A 73 -4.29 -7.07 -9.42
C ALA A 73 -5.42 -6.03 -9.49
N SER A 74 -6.69 -6.47 -9.54
CA SER A 74 -7.85 -5.58 -9.65
C SER A 74 -8.03 -4.66 -8.45
N CYS A 75 -7.90 -5.16 -7.22
CA CYS A 75 -8.08 -4.34 -6.03
C CYS A 75 -6.98 -3.27 -5.91
N HIS A 76 -5.74 -3.61 -6.29
CA HIS A 76 -4.65 -2.65 -6.26
C HIS A 76 -4.73 -1.63 -7.41
N THR A 77 -5.17 -2.03 -8.60
CA THR A 77 -5.49 -1.07 -9.67
C THR A 77 -6.58 -0.10 -9.23
N ALA A 78 -7.67 -0.61 -8.63
CA ALA A 78 -8.72 0.25 -8.09
C ALA A 78 -8.19 1.21 -7.02
N ASN A 79 -7.30 0.74 -6.14
CA ASN A 79 -6.68 1.60 -5.13
C ASN A 79 -5.76 2.66 -5.73
N VAL A 80 -4.98 2.35 -6.76
CA VAL A 80 -4.18 3.35 -7.50
C VAL A 80 -5.09 4.46 -8.05
N MET A 81 -6.22 4.09 -8.65
CA MET A 81 -7.18 5.06 -9.20
C MET A 81 -7.83 5.90 -8.11
N ALA A 82 -8.29 5.27 -7.02
CA ALA A 82 -8.91 5.96 -5.89
C ALA A 82 -7.95 6.98 -5.24
N GLN A 83 -6.71 6.58 -5.00
CA GLN A 83 -5.70 7.46 -4.40
C GLN A 83 -5.17 8.51 -5.37
N GLY A 84 -5.08 8.19 -6.67
CA GLY A 84 -4.78 9.17 -7.71
C GLY A 84 -5.84 10.28 -7.76
N ASN A 85 -7.12 9.91 -7.64
CA ASN A 85 -8.20 10.88 -7.52
C ASN A 85 -8.09 11.73 -6.25
N GLN A 86 -7.72 11.14 -5.10
CA GLN A 86 -7.47 11.91 -3.88
C GLN A 86 -6.31 12.91 -4.05
N LEU A 87 -5.20 12.51 -4.67
CA LEU A 87 -4.10 13.44 -4.96
C LEU A 87 -4.51 14.57 -5.90
N ARG A 88 -5.34 14.29 -6.92
CA ARG A 88 -5.90 15.34 -7.79
C ARG A 88 -6.71 16.34 -6.99
N ARG A 89 -7.63 15.87 -6.14
CA ARG A 89 -8.47 16.73 -5.27
C ARG A 89 -7.63 17.56 -4.31
N TRP A 90 -6.60 16.96 -3.71
CA TRP A 90 -5.65 17.69 -2.86
C TRP A 90 -4.91 18.78 -3.64
N ALA A 91 -4.44 18.49 -4.86
CA ALA A 91 -3.74 19.47 -5.68
C ALA A 91 -4.64 20.65 -6.06
N GLU A 92 -5.88 20.38 -6.49
CA GLU A 92 -6.88 21.41 -6.76
C GLU A 92 -7.16 22.28 -5.53
N TYR A 93 -7.37 21.64 -4.37
CA TYR A 93 -7.60 22.32 -3.10
C TYR A 93 -6.42 23.24 -2.74
N LYS A 94 -5.18 22.73 -2.77
CA LYS A 94 -3.98 23.51 -2.45
C LYS A 94 -3.81 24.72 -3.37
N ILE A 95 -4.08 24.58 -4.67
CA ILE A 95 -4.00 25.70 -5.63
C ILE A 95 -5.06 26.76 -5.33
N GLN A 96 -6.28 26.33 -4.96
CA GLN A 96 -7.40 27.24 -4.70
C GLN A 96 -7.26 27.98 -3.36
N THR A 97 -6.88 27.28 -2.29
CA THR A 97 -6.84 27.86 -0.93
C THR A 97 -5.55 28.56 -0.61
N GLU A 98 -4.47 28.25 -1.34
CA GLU A 98 -3.16 28.87 -1.14
C GLU A 98 -2.60 29.38 -2.48
N PRO A 99 -3.11 30.50 -3.03
CA PRO A 99 -2.72 30.95 -4.37
C PRO A 99 -1.22 31.26 -4.53
N GLU A 100 -0.55 31.67 -3.46
CA GLU A 100 0.88 32.02 -3.48
C GLU A 100 1.80 30.78 -3.44
N THR A 101 1.46 29.78 -2.61
CA THR A 101 2.31 28.61 -2.33
C THR A 101 1.80 27.30 -2.93
N GLY A 102 0.51 27.21 -3.23
CA GLY A 102 -0.16 26.03 -3.75
C GLY A 102 0.40 25.56 -5.10
N PRO A 103 0.48 26.42 -6.13
CA PRO A 103 1.04 26.02 -7.43
C PRO A 103 2.47 25.49 -7.36
N SER A 104 3.34 26.13 -6.56
CA SER A 104 4.72 25.68 -6.39
C SER A 104 4.81 24.39 -5.58
N THR A 105 3.96 24.22 -4.56
CA THR A 105 3.86 22.98 -3.77
C THR A 105 3.46 21.79 -4.66
N VAL A 106 2.40 21.94 -5.47
CA VAL A 106 1.93 20.89 -6.38
C VAL A 106 2.98 20.58 -7.45
N ARG A 107 3.62 21.60 -8.03
CA ARG A 107 4.70 21.42 -8.99
C ARG A 107 5.88 20.64 -8.39
N ASN A 108 6.31 21.01 -7.18
CA ASN A 108 7.41 20.33 -6.49
C ASN A 108 7.05 18.87 -6.17
N ALA A 109 5.81 18.60 -5.76
CA ALA A 109 5.32 17.24 -5.58
C ALA A 109 5.36 16.44 -6.91
N GLY A 110 4.96 17.06 -8.02
CA GLY A 110 5.08 16.46 -9.36
C GLY A 110 6.52 16.15 -9.77
N ILE A 111 7.46 17.06 -9.50
CA ILE A 111 8.90 16.85 -9.73
C ILE A 111 9.43 15.70 -8.87
N MET A 112 9.07 15.66 -7.58
CA MET A 112 9.45 14.55 -6.69
C MET A 112 8.89 13.22 -7.20
N ALA A 113 7.62 13.18 -7.62
CA ALA A 113 7.02 11.98 -8.19
C ALA A 113 7.73 11.51 -9.46
N ALA A 114 8.09 12.43 -10.35
CA ALA A 114 8.87 12.13 -11.55
C ALA A 114 10.28 11.60 -11.20
N GLY A 115 10.94 12.20 -10.21
CA GLY A 115 12.23 11.72 -9.70
C GLY A 115 12.16 10.32 -9.11
N VAL A 116 11.13 10.03 -8.31
CA VAL A 116 10.89 8.68 -7.76
C VAL A 116 10.63 7.68 -8.88
N ALA A 117 9.80 8.02 -9.88
CA ALA A 117 9.52 7.15 -11.02
C ALA A 117 10.79 6.87 -11.86
N ALA A 118 11.61 7.88 -12.10
CA ALA A 118 12.90 7.75 -12.79
C ALA A 118 13.86 6.87 -11.97
N GLY A 119 13.95 7.07 -10.66
CA GLY A 119 14.77 6.25 -9.76
C GLY A 119 14.34 4.79 -9.74
N ILE A 120 13.04 4.51 -9.62
CA ILE A 120 12.49 3.15 -9.71
C ILE A 120 12.80 2.53 -11.07
N THR A 121 12.61 3.28 -12.16
CA THR A 121 12.92 2.79 -13.51
C THR A 121 14.39 2.45 -13.66
N ALA A 122 15.29 3.33 -13.20
CA ALA A 122 16.73 3.07 -13.21
C ALA A 122 17.10 1.84 -12.38
N MET A 123 16.54 1.68 -11.18
CA MET A 123 16.74 0.49 -10.36
C MET A 123 16.27 -0.79 -11.05
N VAL A 124 15.10 -0.76 -11.71
CA VAL A 124 14.56 -1.91 -12.43
C VAL A 124 15.41 -2.26 -13.64
N VAL A 125 15.83 -1.28 -14.45
CA VAL A 125 16.69 -1.50 -15.62
C VAL A 125 18.07 -2.01 -15.21
N ALA A 126 18.64 -1.47 -14.14
CA ALA A 126 19.94 -1.89 -13.61
C ALA A 126 19.88 -3.22 -12.82
N SER A 127 18.69 -3.68 -12.40
CA SER A 127 18.55 -4.85 -11.54
C SER A 127 19.19 -6.11 -12.12
N THR A 128 18.96 -6.39 -13.40
CA THR A 128 19.47 -7.59 -14.08
C THR A 128 20.99 -7.57 -14.27
N PRO A 129 21.61 -6.51 -14.83
CA PRO A 129 23.06 -6.47 -14.95
C PRO A 129 23.75 -6.54 -13.59
N ILE A 130 23.25 -5.81 -12.57
CA ILE A 130 23.79 -5.89 -11.20
C ILE A 130 23.67 -7.32 -10.65
N GLN A 131 22.49 -7.95 -10.78
CA GLN A 131 22.29 -9.32 -10.29
C GLN A 131 23.26 -10.30 -10.95
N ASN A 132 23.48 -10.18 -12.26
CA ASN A 132 24.39 -11.04 -13.01
C ASN A 132 25.85 -10.86 -12.58
N SER A 133 26.28 -9.61 -12.35
CA SER A 133 27.61 -9.33 -11.80
C SER A 133 27.80 -9.94 -10.41
N LEU A 134 26.78 -9.84 -9.53
CA LEU A 134 26.86 -10.39 -8.17
C LEU A 134 26.80 -11.92 -8.15
N LYS A 135 26.07 -12.55 -9.09
CA LYS A 135 26.01 -14.02 -9.25
C LYS A 135 27.36 -14.65 -9.56
N GLY A 136 28.23 -13.93 -10.27
CA GLY A 136 29.58 -14.42 -10.62
C GLY A 136 30.58 -14.42 -9.47
N GLY A 137 30.24 -13.83 -8.33
CA GLY A 137 31.08 -13.79 -7.14
C GLY A 137 30.85 -14.96 -6.17
N SER A 138 31.56 -14.93 -5.05
CA SER A 138 31.35 -15.84 -3.91
C SER A 138 30.99 -15.06 -2.64
N GLY A 139 30.41 -15.74 -1.66
CA GLY A 139 30.08 -15.14 -0.35
C GLY A 139 28.66 -14.56 -0.24
N PHE A 140 28.45 -13.67 0.74
CA PHE A 140 27.14 -13.18 1.14
C PHE A 140 26.37 -12.49 0.02
N LEU A 141 27.03 -11.62 -0.76
CA LEU A 141 26.38 -10.87 -1.84
C LEU A 141 25.87 -11.77 -2.97
N ALA A 142 26.65 -12.79 -3.36
CA ALA A 142 26.23 -13.78 -4.35
C ALA A 142 25.03 -14.62 -3.86
N ARG A 143 25.02 -14.99 -2.57
CA ARG A 143 23.88 -15.68 -1.94
C ARG A 143 22.63 -14.80 -1.95
N MET A 144 22.74 -13.55 -1.54
CA MET A 144 21.60 -12.61 -1.55
C MET A 144 21.10 -12.33 -2.97
N ALA A 145 21.99 -12.25 -3.95
CA ALA A 145 21.65 -12.02 -5.35
C ALA A 145 20.83 -13.16 -5.98
N THR A 146 21.02 -14.39 -5.51
CA THR A 146 20.34 -15.60 -6.02
C THR A 146 19.17 -16.06 -5.17
N HIS A 147 19.05 -15.58 -3.93
CA HIS A 147 17.99 -16.00 -3.02
C HIS A 147 16.59 -15.63 -3.55
N PRO A 148 15.59 -16.53 -3.58
CA PRO A 148 14.24 -16.25 -4.11
C PRO A 148 13.48 -15.11 -3.40
N ALA A 149 13.84 -14.83 -2.14
CA ALA A 149 13.36 -13.68 -1.37
C ALA A 149 14.42 -12.58 -1.21
N GLY A 150 15.44 -12.57 -2.08
CA GLY A 150 16.51 -11.57 -2.11
C GLY A 150 16.09 -10.27 -2.82
N PRO A 151 16.91 -9.21 -2.72
CA PRO A 151 16.56 -7.85 -3.16
C PRO A 151 16.33 -7.68 -4.67
N PHE A 152 16.64 -8.70 -5.48
CA PHE A 152 16.37 -8.70 -6.92
C PHE A 152 15.01 -9.31 -7.29
N TYR A 153 14.25 -9.81 -6.30
CA TYR A 153 12.96 -10.46 -6.51
C TYR A 153 11.82 -9.66 -5.89
N ILE A 154 10.65 -9.72 -6.55
CA ILE A 154 9.45 -8.97 -6.11
C ILE A 154 8.96 -9.38 -4.72
N HIS A 155 9.22 -10.63 -4.31
CA HIS A 155 8.86 -11.15 -2.98
C HIS A 155 9.60 -10.46 -1.83
N PHE A 156 10.77 -9.88 -2.10
CA PHE A 156 11.47 -9.05 -1.12
C PHE A 156 10.77 -7.70 -0.95
N TRP A 157 10.44 -7.01 -2.04
CA TRP A 157 9.94 -5.64 -1.97
C TRP A 157 8.48 -5.54 -1.51
N ALA A 158 7.61 -6.46 -1.94
CA ALA A 158 6.17 -6.37 -1.65
C ALA A 158 5.86 -6.32 -0.13
N PRO A 159 6.42 -7.19 0.73
CA PRO A 159 6.24 -7.08 2.18
C PRO A 159 6.94 -5.85 2.77
N ASN A 160 8.17 -5.55 2.35
CA ASN A 160 8.98 -4.49 2.93
C ASN A 160 8.42 -3.09 2.68
N PHE A 161 7.79 -2.85 1.53
CA PHE A 161 7.16 -1.54 1.24
C PHE A 161 5.99 -1.24 2.17
N LYS A 162 5.40 -2.26 2.81
CA LYS A 162 4.31 -2.08 3.77
C LYS A 162 4.74 -1.29 5.01
N TRP A 163 6.04 -1.29 5.35
CA TRP A 163 6.58 -0.43 6.41
C TRP A 163 6.34 1.06 6.14
N ALA A 164 6.33 1.50 4.88
CA ALA A 164 6.08 2.89 4.53
C ALA A 164 4.68 3.37 4.97
N LEU A 165 3.67 2.48 4.97
CA LEU A 165 2.33 2.82 5.45
C LEU A 165 2.34 3.11 6.96
N SER A 166 3.05 2.29 7.74
CA SER A 166 3.20 2.48 9.18
C SER A 166 4.00 3.74 9.50
N ILE A 167 5.08 4.01 8.74
CA ILE A 167 5.88 5.22 8.90
C ILE A 167 5.02 6.46 8.64
N ASN A 168 4.19 6.47 7.60
CA ASN A 168 3.29 7.60 7.37
C ASN A 168 2.34 7.84 8.55
N ASN A 169 1.73 6.79 9.10
CA ASN A 169 0.87 6.94 10.28
C ASN A 169 1.64 7.53 11.48
N LEU A 170 2.90 7.13 11.68
CA LEU A 170 3.76 7.69 12.72
C LEU A 170 4.13 9.15 12.45
N MET A 171 4.38 9.52 11.19
CA MET A 171 4.61 10.92 10.79
C MET A 171 3.36 11.80 10.94
N ASP A 172 2.20 11.18 11.10
CA ASP A 172 0.91 11.83 11.37
C ASP A 172 0.46 11.63 12.83
N TYR A 173 1.36 11.22 13.73
CA TYR A 173 1.04 10.96 15.14
C TYR A 173 0.25 12.11 15.80
N ASP A 174 0.65 13.37 15.52
CA ASP A 174 -0.01 14.58 16.04
C ASP A 174 -0.94 15.25 15.03
N ARG A 175 -1.34 14.56 13.96
CA ARG A 175 -2.29 15.10 12.98
C ARG A 175 -3.59 15.55 13.70
N PRO A 176 -4.13 16.74 13.40
CA PRO A 176 -5.40 17.20 13.95
C PRO A 176 -6.53 16.21 13.67
N THR A 177 -7.36 15.92 14.66
CA THR A 177 -8.39 14.87 14.59
C THR A 177 -9.50 15.17 13.59
N ASP A 178 -9.76 16.44 13.26
CA ASP A 178 -10.65 16.87 12.18
C ASP A 178 -10.10 16.49 10.79
N LYS A 179 -8.77 16.37 10.65
CA LYS A 179 -8.08 16.01 9.40
C LYS A 179 -7.75 14.53 9.26
N ILE A 180 -8.16 13.70 10.23
CA ILE A 180 -8.00 12.24 10.15
C ILE A 180 -9.20 11.65 9.44
N SER A 181 -8.97 10.98 8.30
CA SER A 181 -10.00 10.18 7.64
C SER A 181 -10.36 8.98 8.50
N LEU A 182 -11.61 8.95 8.98
CA LEU A 182 -12.14 7.82 9.73
C LEU A 182 -12.21 6.56 8.86
N SER A 183 -12.64 6.68 7.60
CA SER A 183 -12.84 5.53 6.72
C SER A 183 -11.50 4.87 6.34
N MET A 184 -10.52 5.68 5.93
CA MET A 184 -9.19 5.21 5.53
C MET A 184 -8.45 4.58 6.71
N THR A 185 -8.46 5.26 7.86
CA THR A 185 -7.74 4.77 9.05
C THR A 185 -8.37 3.49 9.60
N SER A 186 -9.70 3.37 9.53
CA SER A 186 -10.41 2.12 9.84
C SER A 186 -10.02 1.00 8.87
N ALA A 187 -9.99 1.28 7.57
CA ALA A 187 -9.61 0.29 6.56
C ALA A 187 -8.16 -0.20 6.74
N LEU A 188 -7.22 0.70 7.03
CA LEU A 188 -5.82 0.35 7.33
C LEU A 188 -5.70 -0.51 8.60
N THR A 189 -6.43 -0.14 9.65
CA THR A 189 -6.43 -0.87 10.94
C THR A 189 -6.97 -2.29 10.75
N LEU A 190 -8.17 -2.42 10.17
CA LEU A 190 -8.82 -3.70 9.95
C LEU A 190 -8.02 -4.61 9.01
N THR A 191 -7.46 -4.03 7.94
CA THR A 191 -6.59 -4.79 7.03
C THR A 191 -5.35 -5.30 7.77
N GLY A 192 -4.72 -4.48 8.62
CA GLY A 192 -3.61 -4.92 9.47
C GLY A 192 -4.00 -6.14 10.32
N LEU A 193 -5.09 -6.05 11.08
CA LEU A 193 -5.57 -7.15 11.94
C LEU A 193 -5.84 -8.45 11.16
N ILE A 194 -6.53 -8.35 10.02
CA ILE A 194 -6.86 -9.52 9.20
C ILE A 194 -5.58 -10.20 8.70
N PHE A 195 -4.64 -9.42 8.17
CA PHE A 195 -3.39 -9.96 7.63
C PHE A 195 -2.42 -10.46 8.72
N MET A 196 -2.51 -9.97 9.96
CA MET A 196 -1.78 -10.59 11.09
C MET A 196 -2.16 -12.06 11.25
N ARG A 197 -3.46 -12.40 11.23
CA ARG A 197 -3.92 -13.80 11.28
C ARG A 197 -3.43 -14.59 10.06
N TRP A 198 -3.62 -14.05 8.86
CA TRP A 198 -3.23 -14.77 7.64
C TRP A 198 -1.73 -15.04 7.55
N SER A 199 -0.88 -14.24 8.20
CA SER A 199 0.57 -14.47 8.26
C SER A 199 0.95 -15.83 8.86
N PHE A 200 0.09 -16.40 9.72
CA PHE A 200 0.27 -17.73 10.32
C PHE A 200 -0.49 -18.85 9.61
N VAL A 201 -1.48 -18.50 8.77
CA VAL A 201 -2.31 -19.48 8.04
C VAL A 201 -1.70 -19.83 6.68
N ILE A 202 -0.96 -18.89 6.07
CA ILE A 202 -0.22 -19.17 4.85
C ILE A 202 0.94 -20.13 5.15
N THR A 203 1.25 -20.99 4.17
CA THR A 203 2.37 -21.94 4.26
C THR A 203 3.42 -21.59 3.21
N PRO A 204 4.70 -21.40 3.60
CA PRO A 204 5.20 -21.36 4.98
C PRO A 204 4.71 -20.12 5.76
N VAL A 205 4.72 -20.22 7.10
CA VAL A 205 4.41 -19.10 8.01
C VAL A 205 5.33 -17.92 7.72
N ASN A 206 4.78 -16.71 7.72
CA ASN A 206 5.52 -15.49 7.37
C ASN A 206 5.52 -14.47 8.52
N TYR A 207 6.57 -14.52 9.35
CA TYR A 207 6.74 -13.59 10.48
C TYR A 207 6.99 -12.14 10.04
N SER A 208 7.62 -11.92 8.89
CA SER A 208 7.83 -10.56 8.35
C SER A 208 6.48 -9.93 7.98
N LEU A 209 5.60 -10.69 7.32
CA LEU A 209 4.23 -10.26 7.03
C LEU A 209 3.45 -9.97 8.32
N PHE A 210 3.62 -10.80 9.36
CA PHE A 210 2.99 -10.52 10.66
C PHE A 210 3.48 -9.18 11.24
N ALA A 211 4.80 -8.96 11.27
CA ALA A 211 5.40 -7.76 11.85
C ALA A 211 4.94 -6.47 11.15
N VAL A 212 4.94 -6.43 9.81
CA VAL A 212 4.49 -5.24 9.06
C VAL A 212 3.01 -4.93 9.31
N ASN A 213 2.18 -5.97 9.49
CA ASN A 213 0.75 -5.78 9.74
C ASN A 213 0.46 -5.42 11.19
N CYS A 214 1.24 -5.92 12.14
CA CYS A 214 1.19 -5.48 13.53
C CYS A 214 1.54 -3.99 13.65
N ALA A 215 2.61 -3.56 12.97
CA ALA A 215 3.00 -2.15 12.91
C ALA A 215 1.92 -1.28 12.25
N LEU A 216 1.34 -1.75 11.13
CA LEU A 216 0.28 -1.02 10.43
C LEU A 216 -0.96 -0.89 11.31
N SER A 217 -1.44 -2.00 11.89
CA SER A 217 -2.60 -2.03 12.76
C SER A 217 -2.43 -1.15 14.00
N SER A 218 -1.24 -1.17 14.61
CA SER A 218 -0.98 -0.36 15.81
C SER A 218 -0.91 1.13 15.47
N SER A 219 -0.17 1.49 14.42
CA SER A 219 0.00 2.90 14.03
C SER A 219 -1.29 3.53 13.51
N SER A 220 -2.06 2.82 12.67
CA SER A 220 -3.38 3.30 12.23
C SER A 220 -4.42 3.24 13.35
N GLY A 221 -4.38 2.20 14.18
CA GLY A 221 -5.27 2.05 15.34
C GLY A 221 -5.14 3.20 16.33
N TYR A 222 -3.93 3.74 16.54
CA TYR A 222 -3.73 4.93 17.34
C TYR A 222 -4.46 6.16 16.78
N LEU A 223 -4.29 6.45 15.48
CA LEU A 223 -4.98 7.56 14.82
C LEU A 223 -6.51 7.35 14.83
N LEU A 224 -6.95 6.11 14.64
CA LEU A 224 -8.36 5.73 14.70
C LEU A 224 -8.95 5.98 16.09
N ALA A 225 -8.24 5.58 17.15
CA ALA A 225 -8.67 5.80 18.53
C ALA A 225 -8.78 7.29 18.85
N ARG A 226 -7.80 8.11 18.44
CA ARG A 226 -7.87 9.57 18.60
C ARG A 226 -9.08 10.16 17.87
N LYS A 227 -9.32 9.73 16.63
CA LYS A 227 -10.46 10.19 15.83
C LYS A 227 -11.80 9.81 16.47
N VAL A 228 -11.94 8.56 16.90
CA VAL A 228 -13.16 8.07 17.54
C VAL A 228 -13.41 8.78 18.87
N LYS A 229 -12.37 8.97 19.70
CA LYS A 229 -12.47 9.74 20.95
C LYS A 229 -13.00 11.15 20.68
N ALA A 230 -12.38 11.87 19.74
CA ALA A 230 -12.78 13.23 19.38
C ALA A 230 -14.21 13.31 18.81
N ASP A 231 -14.61 12.35 17.97
CA ASP A 231 -15.89 12.39 17.27
C ASP A 231 -17.08 11.90 18.09
N TYR A 232 -16.87 11.10 19.13
CA TYR A 232 -17.98 10.41 19.82
C TYR A 232 -17.93 10.52 21.35
N PHE A 233 -16.80 10.89 21.95
CA PHE A 233 -16.64 10.92 23.40
C PHE A 233 -16.30 12.31 23.96
N ASP A 234 -15.57 13.13 23.21
CA ASP A 234 -15.19 14.48 23.62
C ASP A 234 -16.18 15.56 23.16
N LYS A 235 -17.36 15.15 22.66
CA LYS A 235 -18.43 16.05 22.22
C LYS A 235 -19.30 16.50 23.39
#